data_AF-A0A6L6GWC6-F1
#
_entry.id   AF-A0A6L6GWC6-F1
#
_cell.length_a   1.000
_cell.length_b   1.000
_cell.length_c   1.000
_cell.angle_alpha   90.00
_cell.angle_beta   90.00
_cell.angle_gamma   90.00
#
_symmetry.space_group_name_H-M   'P 1'
#
loop_
_entity.id
_entity.type
_entity.pdbx_description
1 polymer ?
#
loop_
_entity_poly.entity_id
_entity_poly.type
_entity_poly.pdbx_seq_one_letter_code
_entity_poly.pdbx_strand_id
1 'polypeptide(L)'
;MRNYVKNDKGLTLVEVLASTVLITLLLVTFMMMFAQASKSNVASETIIDSTYIAQSEMEQVYALSKKNVPVDKVTALSSKYGSSVSKTISGTKWQEYSKIDDTSGNTIKIRLEDTPAAMKMTRIVIEVYEGTKTNPSAKMENVLIWEVVSP
;
A
#
# COMPACT_ATOMS: atom_id res chain seq x y z
N MET A 1 64.31 52.31 4.46
CA MET A 1 63.30 51.39 3.88
C MET A 1 62.21 51.17 4.91
N ARG A 2 60.97 51.55 4.61
CA ARG A 2 59.85 51.52 5.55
C ARG A 2 58.97 50.31 5.23
N ASN A 3 59.00 49.29 6.09
CA ASN A 3 58.24 48.06 5.91
C ASN A 3 56.78 48.29 6.34
N TYR A 4 55.84 48.12 5.41
CA TYR A 4 54.41 48.08 5.71
C TYR A 4 54.05 46.65 6.15
N VAL A 5 53.77 46.47 7.43
CA VAL A 5 53.19 45.21 7.94
C VAL A 5 51.71 45.21 7.54
N LYS A 6 51.34 44.38 6.56
CA LYS A 6 49.93 44.12 6.23
C LYS A 6 49.30 43.35 7.40
N ASN A 7 48.23 43.91 7.95
CA ASN A 7 47.50 43.35 9.08
C ASN A 7 46.29 42.56 8.55
N ASP A 8 46.46 41.27 8.26
CA ASP A 8 45.42 40.39 7.71
C ASP A 8 44.47 39.81 8.78
N LYS A 9 44.56 40.27 10.04
CA LYS A 9 43.80 39.73 11.18
C LYS A 9 42.27 39.94 11.10
N GLY A 10 41.79 40.86 10.27
CA GLY A 10 40.35 41.07 10.05
C GLY A 10 39.74 40.12 9.00
N LEU A 11 40.56 39.58 8.10
CA LEU A 11 40.12 38.68 7.02
C LEU A 11 39.78 37.27 7.56
N THR A 12 40.52 36.80 8.57
CA THR A 12 40.34 35.47 9.17
C THR A 12 39.01 35.31 9.93
N LEU A 13 38.50 36.35 10.59
CA LEU A 13 37.21 36.27 11.28
C LEU A 13 36.04 36.16 10.29
N VAL A 14 36.08 36.93 9.20
CA VAL A 14 35.08 36.88 8.13
C VAL A 14 35.09 35.51 7.44
N GLU A 15 36.28 34.94 7.22
CA GLU A 15 36.44 33.62 6.61
C GLU A 15 35.89 32.48 7.49
N VAL A 16 36.13 32.54 8.81
CA VAL A 16 35.52 31.59 9.77
C VAL A 16 34.01 31.73 9.82
N LEU A 17 33.49 32.95 9.78
CA LEU A 17 32.05 33.20 9.80
C LEU A 17 31.38 32.71 8.50
N ALA A 18 31.99 32.99 7.34
CA ALA A 18 31.54 32.48 6.06
C ALA A 18 31.58 30.94 6.01
N SER A 19 32.65 30.32 6.51
CA SER A 19 32.76 28.85 6.58
C SER A 19 31.69 28.24 7.49
N THR A 20 31.41 28.87 8.63
CA THR A 20 30.37 28.43 9.56
C THR A 20 28.99 28.52 8.90
N VAL A 21 28.70 29.62 8.21
CA VAL A 21 27.44 29.79 7.46
C VAL A 21 27.30 28.75 6.36
N LEU A 22 28.38 28.44 5.64
CA LEU A 22 28.35 27.40 4.61
C LEU A 22 28.10 26.01 5.22
N ILE A 23 28.74 25.69 6.35
CA ILE A 23 28.53 24.44 7.06
C ILE A 23 27.08 24.33 7.57
N THR A 24 26.50 25.40 8.13
CA THR A 24 25.12 25.36 8.62
C THR A 24 24.11 25.16 7.49
N LEU A 25 24.33 25.81 6.33
CA LEU A 25 23.52 25.58 5.14
C LEU A 25 23.55 24.11 4.70
N LEU A 26 24.75 23.49 4.70
CA LEU A 26 24.89 22.07 4.37
C LEU A 26 24.22 21.16 5.41
N LEU A 27 24.36 21.47 6.70
CA LEU A 27 23.72 20.66 7.75
C LEU A 27 22.20 20.67 7.63
N VAL A 28 21.60 21.82 7.33
CA VAL A 28 20.16 21.97 7.15
C VAL A 28 19.65 21.15 5.96
N THR A 29 20.39 21.09 4.85
CA THR A 29 19.98 20.28 3.70
C THR A 29 20.03 18.78 4.02
N PHE A 30 21.08 18.31 4.70
CA PHE A 30 21.16 16.90 5.14
C PHE A 30 20.07 16.54 6.15
N MET A 31 19.75 17.42 7.10
CA MET A 31 18.65 17.19 8.05
C MET A 31 17.30 17.02 7.32
N MET A 32 17.02 17.86 6.32
CA MET A 32 15.82 17.70 5.50
C MET A 32 15.82 16.39 4.71
N MET A 33 16.98 15.97 4.18
CA MET A 33 17.12 14.70 3.47
C MET A 33 16.84 13.52 4.39
N PHE A 34 17.40 13.51 5.62
CA PHE A 34 17.16 12.44 6.58
C PHE A 34 15.70 12.37 7.05
N ALA A 35 15.06 13.53 7.26
CA ALA A 35 13.64 13.57 7.60
C ALA A 35 12.77 12.98 6.47
N GLN A 36 13.11 13.25 5.22
CA GLN A 36 12.42 12.67 4.07
C GLN A 36 12.69 11.17 3.94
N ALA A 37 13.93 10.72 4.15
CA ALA A 37 14.30 9.31 4.12
C ALA A 37 13.52 8.50 5.17
N SER A 38 13.41 9.02 6.39
CA SER A 38 12.63 8.37 7.46
C SER A 38 11.15 8.21 7.08
N LYS A 39 10.51 9.27 6.54
CA LYS A 39 9.12 9.20 6.07
C LYS A 39 8.94 8.21 4.92
N SER A 40 9.89 8.18 3.99
CA SER A 40 9.88 7.24 2.87
C SER A 40 10.03 5.79 3.35
N ASN A 41 10.83 5.54 4.38
CA ASN A 41 11.02 4.20 4.93
C ASN A 41 9.73 3.67 5.56
N VAL A 42 9.08 4.47 6.42
CA VAL A 42 7.79 4.10 7.02
C VAL A 42 6.73 3.87 5.95
N ALA A 43 6.63 4.75 4.95
CA ALA A 43 5.69 4.56 3.85
C ALA A 43 5.96 3.28 3.06
N SER A 44 7.24 2.93 2.84
CA SER A 44 7.62 1.70 2.14
C SER A 44 7.26 0.45 2.94
N GLU A 45 7.53 0.46 4.24
CA GLU A 45 7.14 -0.61 5.18
C GLU A 45 5.62 -0.85 5.12
N THR A 46 4.82 0.20 5.25
CA THR A 46 3.36 0.13 5.14
C THR A 46 2.88 -0.46 3.80
N ILE A 47 3.50 -0.06 2.68
CA ILE A 47 3.15 -0.57 1.35
C ILE A 47 3.49 -2.06 1.25
N ILE A 48 4.66 -2.48 1.75
CA ILE A 48 5.10 -3.87 1.75
C ILE A 48 4.13 -4.72 2.57
N ASP A 49 3.79 -4.30 3.79
CA ASP A 49 2.86 -5.03 4.66
C ASP A 49 1.46 -5.13 4.03
N SER A 50 0.94 -4.02 3.50
CA SER A 50 -0.35 -3.99 2.82
C SER A 50 -0.37 -4.91 1.60
N THR A 51 0.75 -4.98 0.87
CA THR A 51 0.91 -5.86 -0.29
C THR A 51 0.96 -7.33 0.13
N TYR A 52 1.65 -7.65 1.22
CA TYR A 52 1.69 -9.00 1.78
C TYR A 52 0.29 -9.47 2.21
N ILE A 53 -0.47 -8.60 2.88
CA ILE A 53 -1.87 -8.86 3.23
C ILE A 53 -2.70 -9.11 1.97
N ALA A 54 -2.62 -8.23 0.96
CA ALA A 54 -3.36 -8.39 -0.28
C ALA A 54 -3.03 -9.71 -0.99
N GLN A 55 -1.75 -10.10 -1.01
CA GLN A 55 -1.29 -11.34 -1.59
C GLN A 55 -1.84 -12.56 -0.84
N SER A 56 -1.72 -12.58 0.49
CA SER A 56 -2.25 -13.65 1.32
C SER A 56 -3.75 -13.84 1.11
N GLU A 57 -4.51 -12.75 1.03
CA GLU A 57 -5.95 -12.84 0.75
C GLU A 57 -6.23 -13.34 -0.67
N MET A 58 -5.43 -12.93 -1.67
CA MET A 58 -5.56 -13.45 -3.04
C MET A 58 -5.30 -14.96 -3.09
N GLU A 59 -4.27 -15.43 -2.40
CA GLU A 59 -3.94 -16.86 -2.29
C GLU A 59 -5.04 -17.64 -1.57
N GLN A 60 -5.64 -17.06 -0.53
CA GLN A 60 -6.77 -17.67 0.18
C GLN A 60 -8.01 -17.79 -0.72
N VAL A 61 -8.34 -16.74 -1.48
CA VAL A 61 -9.46 -16.77 -2.44
C VAL A 61 -9.19 -17.74 -3.59
N TYR A 62 -7.94 -17.81 -4.07
CA TYR A 62 -7.51 -18.81 -5.04
C TYR A 62 -7.65 -20.24 -4.51
N ALA A 63 -7.22 -20.49 -3.28
CA ALA A 63 -7.39 -21.80 -2.66
C ALA A 63 -8.88 -22.17 -2.56
N LEU A 64 -9.77 -21.20 -2.27
CA LEU A 64 -11.22 -21.43 -2.29
C LEU A 64 -11.74 -21.75 -3.69
N SER A 65 -11.24 -21.09 -4.74
CA SER A 65 -11.70 -21.37 -6.11
C SER A 65 -11.28 -22.74 -6.65
N LYS A 66 -10.25 -23.34 -6.03
CA LYS A 66 -9.76 -24.70 -6.31
C LYS A 66 -10.36 -25.79 -5.43
N LYS A 67 -11.11 -25.43 -4.38
CA LYS A 67 -11.80 -26.43 -3.57
C LYS A 67 -12.98 -26.98 -4.38
N ASN A 68 -12.94 -28.29 -4.68
CA ASN A 68 -14.04 -29.06 -5.28
C ASN A 68 -15.23 -29.18 -4.31
N VAL A 69 -15.89 -28.06 -4.03
CA VAL A 69 -17.00 -27.98 -3.09
C VAL A 69 -18.29 -27.75 -3.90
N PRO A 70 -19.42 -28.41 -3.61
CA PRO A 70 -20.68 -28.27 -4.36
C PRO A 70 -21.37 -26.89 -4.20
N VAL A 71 -20.68 -25.92 -3.61
CA VAL A 71 -21.26 -24.70 -3.06
C VAL A 71 -20.85 -23.54 -3.98
N ASP A 72 -21.81 -22.68 -4.33
CA ASP A 72 -21.60 -21.52 -5.19
C ASP A 72 -20.47 -20.60 -4.67
N LYS A 73 -19.82 -19.90 -5.60
CA LYS A 73 -18.68 -18.99 -5.38
C LYS A 73 -18.99 -17.99 -4.26
N VAL A 74 -20.20 -17.42 -4.31
CA VAL A 74 -20.68 -16.42 -3.35
C VAL A 74 -20.77 -17.02 -1.96
N THR A 75 -21.35 -18.21 -1.82
CA THR A 75 -21.47 -18.88 -0.52
C THR A 75 -20.12 -19.29 0.05
N ALA A 76 -19.19 -19.78 -0.81
CA ALA A 76 -17.84 -20.11 -0.40
C ALA A 76 -17.13 -18.89 0.22
N LEU A 77 -17.24 -17.71 -0.41
CA LEU A 77 -16.72 -16.48 0.16
C LEU A 77 -17.48 -16.01 1.39
N SER A 78 -18.81 -16.07 1.37
CA SER A 78 -19.60 -15.59 2.50
C SER A 78 -19.33 -16.37 3.78
N SER A 79 -19.00 -17.66 3.67
CA SER A 79 -18.57 -18.49 4.81
C SER A 79 -17.30 -17.97 5.51
N LYS A 80 -16.44 -17.29 4.76
CA LYS A 80 -15.14 -16.81 5.24
C LYS A 80 -15.13 -15.32 5.56
N TYR A 81 -15.81 -14.53 4.74
CA TYR A 81 -15.77 -13.08 4.76
C TYR A 81 -17.08 -12.43 5.23
N GLY A 82 -18.11 -13.23 5.54
CA GLY A 82 -19.42 -12.74 5.95
C GLY A 82 -20.27 -12.23 4.78
N SER A 83 -21.16 -11.28 5.05
CA SER A 83 -22.10 -10.77 4.04
C SER A 83 -21.41 -9.89 3.00
N SER A 84 -21.79 -10.06 1.73
CA SER A 84 -21.41 -9.13 0.66
C SER A 84 -22.42 -8.00 0.49
N VAL A 85 -21.96 -6.90 -0.11
CA VAL A 85 -22.78 -5.80 -0.61
C VAL A 85 -22.62 -5.72 -2.13
N SER A 86 -23.74 -5.72 -2.85
CA SER A 86 -23.70 -5.50 -4.30
C SER A 86 -23.43 -4.02 -4.61
N LYS A 87 -22.44 -3.75 -5.48
CA LYS A 87 -22.06 -2.41 -5.91
C LYS A 87 -21.91 -2.35 -7.42
N THR A 88 -22.38 -1.27 -8.03
CA THR A 88 -22.11 -0.99 -9.46
C THR A 88 -21.01 0.04 -9.56
N ILE A 89 -19.88 -0.33 -10.18
CA ILE A 89 -18.73 0.54 -10.39
C ILE A 89 -18.46 0.58 -11.88
N SER A 90 -18.54 1.78 -12.48
CA SER A 90 -18.30 2.00 -13.92
C SER A 90 -19.11 1.06 -14.82
N GLY A 91 -20.39 0.83 -14.48
CA GLY A 91 -21.30 -0.04 -15.24
C GLY A 91 -21.14 -1.55 -14.99
N THR A 92 -20.14 -1.96 -14.21
CA THR A 92 -19.92 -3.37 -13.84
C THR A 92 -20.49 -3.62 -12.44
N LYS A 93 -21.22 -4.73 -12.26
CA LYS A 93 -21.74 -5.16 -10.97
C LYS A 93 -20.69 -5.98 -10.23
N TRP A 94 -20.55 -5.71 -8.94
CA TRP A 94 -19.58 -6.34 -8.05
C TRP A 94 -20.27 -6.81 -6.78
N GLN A 95 -19.82 -7.94 -6.24
CA GLN A 95 -20.06 -8.34 -4.87
C GLN A 95 -18.85 -7.94 -4.04
N GLU A 96 -19.03 -6.98 -3.12
CA GLU A 96 -17.97 -6.49 -2.24
C GLU A 96 -18.11 -7.10 -0.85
N TYR A 97 -17.06 -7.74 -0.37
CA TYR A 97 -16.88 -8.19 1.00
C TYR A 97 -15.91 -7.24 1.70
N SER A 98 -16.11 -6.99 2.99
CA SER A 98 -15.24 -6.13 3.79
C SER A 98 -14.95 -6.80 5.12
N LYS A 99 -13.67 -6.88 5.48
CA LYS A 99 -13.23 -7.30 6.81
C LYS A 99 -12.19 -6.34 7.36
N ILE A 100 -12.04 -6.30 8.67
CA ILE A 100 -10.93 -5.63 9.34
C ILE A 100 -9.96 -6.74 9.75
N ASP A 101 -8.67 -6.54 9.48
CA ASP A 101 -7.64 -7.41 10.01
C ASP A 101 -7.39 -7.04 11.49
N ASP A 102 -7.66 -7.97 12.40
CA ASP A 102 -7.57 -7.72 13.85
C ASP A 102 -6.14 -7.43 14.31
N THR A 103 -5.13 -7.83 13.54
CA THR A 103 -3.71 -7.65 13.89
C THR A 103 -3.19 -6.28 13.48
N SER A 104 -3.48 -5.84 12.25
CA SER A 104 -2.99 -4.55 11.73
C SER A 104 -4.00 -3.41 11.83
N GLY A 105 -5.28 -3.69 12.08
CA GLY A 105 -6.37 -2.72 11.99
C GLY A 105 -6.69 -2.28 10.56
N ASN A 106 -6.08 -2.91 9.54
CA ASN A 106 -6.29 -2.59 8.14
C ASN A 106 -7.67 -3.06 7.68
N THR A 107 -8.33 -2.26 6.85
CA THR A 107 -9.59 -2.66 6.21
C THR A 107 -9.29 -3.32 4.89
N ILE A 108 -9.75 -4.55 4.72
CA ILE A 108 -9.59 -5.34 3.51
C ILE A 108 -10.93 -5.42 2.80
N LYS A 109 -10.95 -5.00 1.52
CA LYS A 109 -12.12 -5.13 0.64
C LYS A 109 -11.81 -6.11 -0.47
N ILE A 110 -12.72 -7.06 -0.69
CA ILE A 110 -12.63 -8.07 -1.73
C ILE A 110 -13.83 -7.88 -2.64
N ARG A 111 -13.59 -7.58 -3.92
CA ARG A 111 -14.64 -7.41 -4.92
C ARG A 111 -14.60 -8.55 -5.93
N LEU A 112 -15.74 -9.18 -6.15
CA LEU A 112 -15.94 -10.22 -7.16
C LEU A 112 -16.87 -9.67 -8.22
N GLU A 113 -16.47 -9.78 -9.48
CA GLU A 113 -17.34 -9.38 -10.59
C GLU A 113 -18.55 -10.29 -10.64
N ASP A 114 -19.75 -9.68 -10.68
CA ASP A 114 -21.01 -10.40 -10.77
C ASP A 114 -21.15 -10.96 -12.18
N THR A 115 -20.74 -12.21 -12.32
CA THR A 115 -20.74 -12.98 -13.56
C THR A 115 -21.78 -14.09 -13.46
N PRO A 116 -22.52 -14.40 -14.54
CA PRO A 116 -23.50 -15.49 -14.51
C PRO A 116 -22.88 -16.79 -13.98
N ALA A 117 -23.64 -17.57 -13.21
CA ALA A 117 -23.16 -18.81 -12.58
C ALA A 117 -22.54 -19.82 -13.59
N ALA A 118 -22.96 -19.76 -14.86
CA ALA A 118 -22.40 -20.57 -15.93
C ALA A 118 -20.95 -20.22 -16.30
N MET A 119 -20.49 -18.99 -16.01
CA MET A 119 -19.11 -18.58 -16.26
C MET A 119 -18.21 -19.08 -15.14
N LYS A 120 -17.19 -19.88 -15.50
CA LYS A 120 -16.19 -20.38 -14.54
C LYS A 120 -15.13 -19.34 -14.22
N MET A 121 -14.97 -18.30 -15.03
CA MET A 121 -14.00 -17.23 -14.82
C MET A 121 -14.66 -16.05 -14.13
N THR A 122 -14.03 -15.53 -13.07
CA THR A 122 -14.50 -14.35 -12.36
C THR A 122 -13.31 -13.46 -12.01
N ARG A 123 -13.43 -12.16 -12.32
CA ARG A 123 -12.45 -11.16 -11.94
C ARG A 123 -12.58 -10.84 -10.46
N ILE A 124 -11.43 -10.77 -9.79
CA ILE A 124 -11.33 -10.48 -8.36
C ILE A 124 -10.38 -9.32 -8.15
N VAL A 125 -10.80 -8.39 -7.31
CA VAL A 125 -10.00 -7.23 -6.89
C VAL A 125 -9.93 -7.23 -5.38
N ILE A 126 -8.72 -7.19 -4.84
CA ILE A 126 -8.47 -7.07 -3.40
C ILE A 126 -7.79 -5.73 -3.15
N GLU A 127 -8.37 -4.94 -2.24
CA GLU A 127 -7.89 -3.62 -1.84
C GLU A 127 -7.68 -3.59 -0.34
N VAL A 128 -6.50 -3.15 0.08
CA VAL A 128 -6.14 -3.00 1.50
C VAL A 128 -6.02 -1.53 1.82
N TYR A 129 -6.73 -1.09 2.84
CA TYR A 129 -6.78 0.28 3.31
C TYR A 129 -6.20 0.35 4.71
N GLU A 130 -5.27 1.27 4.89
CA GLU A 130 -4.71 1.58 6.20
C GLU A 130 -5.59 2.60 6.92
N GLY A 131 -6.13 2.21 8.08
CA GLY A 131 -6.99 3.07 8.90
C GLY A 131 -8.20 3.62 8.13
N THR A 132 -8.34 4.94 8.13
CA THR A 132 -9.47 5.66 7.50
C THR A 132 -9.14 6.23 6.12
N LYS A 133 -8.00 5.86 5.52
CA LYS A 133 -7.59 6.38 4.21
C LYS A 133 -8.61 6.01 3.13
N THR A 134 -8.85 6.95 2.21
CA THR A 134 -9.78 6.76 1.08
C THR A 134 -9.16 6.01 -0.09
N ASN A 135 -7.84 6.05 -0.20
CA ASN A 135 -7.07 5.35 -1.23
C ASN A 135 -6.48 4.05 -0.65
N PRO A 136 -6.49 2.95 -1.41
CA PRO A 136 -5.87 1.71 -0.96
C PRO A 136 -4.36 1.85 -0.91
N SER A 137 -3.74 1.34 0.16
CA SER A 137 -2.29 1.22 0.30
C SER A 137 -1.73 0.12 -0.59
N ALA A 138 -2.53 -0.92 -0.87
CA ALA A 138 -2.22 -1.96 -1.83
C ALA A 138 -3.47 -2.42 -2.58
N LYS A 139 -3.29 -2.83 -3.83
CA LYS A 139 -4.34 -3.38 -4.69
C LYS A 139 -3.79 -4.54 -5.50
N MET A 140 -4.49 -5.66 -5.48
CA MET A 140 -4.22 -6.82 -6.32
C MET A 140 -5.45 -7.17 -7.14
N GLU A 141 -5.22 -7.58 -8.38
CA GLU A 141 -6.29 -7.94 -9.30
C GLU A 141 -5.91 -9.21 -10.07
N ASN A 142 -6.87 -10.13 -10.19
CA ASN A 142 -6.66 -11.37 -10.93
C ASN A 142 -7.99 -11.89 -11.52
N VAL A 143 -7.91 -12.84 -12.44
CA VAL A 143 -9.05 -13.61 -12.96
C VAL A 143 -8.91 -15.05 -12.50
N LEU A 144 -9.88 -15.54 -11.72
CA LEU A 144 -9.85 -16.89 -11.19
C LEU A 144 -10.81 -17.81 -11.94
N ILE A 145 -10.37 -19.05 -12.17
CA ILE A 145 -11.23 -20.14 -12.65
C ILE A 145 -11.73 -20.93 -11.45
N TRP A 146 -13.05 -21.02 -11.32
CA TRP A 146 -13.75 -21.76 -10.28
C TRP A 146 -13.99 -23.21 -10.72
N GLU A 147 -13.47 -24.16 -9.94
CA GLU A 147 -13.70 -25.59 -10.13
C GLU A 147 -15.04 -25.97 -9.47
N VAL A 148 -16.14 -25.71 -10.17
CA VAL A 148 -17.49 -26.13 -9.74
C VAL A 148 -17.72 -27.57 -10.21
N VAL A 149 -18.00 -28.48 -9.27
CA VAL A 149 -18.41 -29.85 -9.59
C VAL A 149 -19.86 -29.79 -10.08
N SER A 150 -20.10 -30.18 -11.33
CA SER A 150 -21.46 -30.38 -11.85
C SER A 150 -22.13 -31.54 -11.07
N PRO A 151 -23.37 -31.37 -10.58
CA PRO A 151 -24.10 -32.46 -9.93
C PRO A 151 -24.35 -33.64 -10.87
#